data_AF-A0A7S1ECD2-F1
#
_entry.id   AF-A0A7S1ECD2-F1
#
_cell.length_a   1.000
_cell.length_b   1.000
_cell.length_c   1.000
_cell.angle_alpha   90.00
_cell.angle_beta   90.00
_cell.angle_gamma   90.00
#
_symmetry.space_group_name_H-M   'P 1'
#
loop_
_entity.id
_entity.type
_entity.pdbx_description
1 polymer ?
#
loop_
_entity_poly.entity_id
_entity_poly.type
_entity_poly.pdbx_seq_one_letter_code
_entity_poly.pdbx_strand_id
1 'polypeptide(L)'
;EKMSVYFINYLLVKAFLSLAFELLRPFTAVSALIRRKCGPKHQTEKMKGEPWRGFNKLQNPGGLALPGIQAHMCLCFMVTFTYSALAPIAMLVTAASFGVSALVYRQQYAYVYDPRGDSGGTFWPASAQYAMSINIVSLVVIIAVIGAKQGFA
;
A
#
# COMPACT_ATOMS: atom_id res chain seq x y z
N GLU A 1 -5.12 -27.13 1.09
CA GLU A 1 -4.78 -26.56 -0.23
C GLU A 1 -5.75 -25.49 -0.71
N LYS A 2 -7.07 -25.74 -0.77
CA LYS A 2 -8.08 -24.77 -1.28
C LYS A 2 -7.95 -23.35 -0.70
N MET A 3 -7.72 -23.23 0.61
CA MET A 3 -7.51 -21.94 1.28
C MET A 3 -6.23 -21.23 0.79
N SER A 4 -5.12 -21.95 0.64
CA SER A 4 -3.84 -21.36 0.21
C SER A 4 -3.94 -20.79 -1.21
N VAL A 5 -4.58 -21.52 -2.15
CA VAL A 5 -4.80 -21.05 -3.51
C VAL A 5 -5.68 -19.79 -3.53
N TYR A 6 -6.74 -19.77 -2.72
CA TYR A 6 -7.59 -18.58 -2.56
C TYR A 6 -6.77 -17.37 -2.06
N PHE A 7 -5.96 -17.56 -1.03
CA PHE A 7 -5.13 -16.48 -0.48
C PHE A 7 -4.09 -15.99 -1.49
N ILE A 8 -3.42 -16.89 -2.23
CA ILE A 8 -2.48 -16.52 -3.29
C ILE A 8 -3.17 -15.68 -4.37
N ASN A 9 -4.33 -16.11 -4.87
CA ASN A 9 -5.08 -15.37 -5.88
C ASN A 9 -5.55 -14.01 -5.36
N TYR A 10 -6.08 -13.97 -4.13
CA TYR A 10 -6.51 -12.72 -3.50
C TYR A 10 -5.34 -11.74 -3.35
N LEU A 11 -4.18 -12.22 -2.90
CA LEU A 11 -2.99 -11.37 -2.74
C LEU A 11 -2.47 -10.87 -4.08
N LEU A 12 -2.43 -11.74 -5.08
CA LEU A 12 -1.98 -11.39 -6.42
C LEU A 12 -2.91 -10.31 -7.00
N VAL A 13 -4.22 -10.55 -7.00
CA VAL A 13 -5.21 -9.57 -7.45
C VAL A 13 -5.09 -8.28 -6.65
N LYS A 14 -5.04 -8.34 -5.32
CA LYS A 14 -4.95 -7.14 -4.48
C LYS A 14 -3.66 -6.36 -4.73
N ALA A 15 -2.51 -7.03 -4.85
CA ALA A 15 -1.23 -6.38 -5.10
C ALA A 15 -1.24 -5.67 -6.46
N PHE A 16 -1.58 -6.40 -7.54
CA PHE A 16 -1.62 -5.82 -8.88
C PHE A 16 -2.66 -4.71 -9.01
N LEU A 17 -3.85 -4.89 -8.44
CA LEU A 17 -4.91 -3.89 -8.49
C LEU A 17 -4.55 -2.65 -7.66
N SER A 18 -3.96 -2.84 -6.47
CA SER A 18 -3.49 -1.74 -5.64
C SER A 18 -2.40 -0.94 -6.36
N LEU A 19 -1.41 -1.62 -6.92
CA LEU A 19 -0.36 -1.00 -7.74
C LEU A 19 -0.97 -0.25 -8.94
N ALA A 20 -1.88 -0.88 -9.68
CA ALA A 20 -2.53 -0.25 -10.82
C ALA A 20 -3.32 1.01 -10.44
N PHE A 21 -4.07 0.97 -9.34
CA PHE A 21 -4.79 2.14 -8.82
C PHE A 21 -3.84 3.22 -8.32
N GLU A 22 -2.73 2.85 -7.73
CA GLU A 22 -1.70 3.77 -7.26
C GLU A 22 -0.97 4.44 -8.42
N LEU A 23 -0.69 3.74 -9.52
CA LEU A 23 -0.15 4.34 -10.75
C LEU A 23 -1.17 5.25 -11.43
N LEU A 24 -2.41 4.78 -11.58
CA LEU A 24 -3.46 5.51 -12.30
C LEU A 24 -3.93 6.75 -11.52
N ARG A 25 -3.79 6.73 -10.18
CA ARG A 25 -4.31 7.75 -9.24
C ARG A 25 -5.70 8.24 -9.65
N PRO A 26 -6.70 7.35 -9.71
CA PRO A 26 -8.01 7.67 -10.26
C PRO A 26 -8.65 8.85 -9.53
N PHE A 27 -8.42 8.99 -8.23
CA PHE A 27 -8.99 10.06 -7.42
C PHE A 27 -8.48 11.46 -7.85
N THR A 28 -7.18 11.61 -8.14
CA THR A 28 -6.61 12.89 -8.61
C THR A 28 -7.00 13.17 -10.06
N ALA A 29 -7.07 12.13 -10.90
CA ALA A 29 -7.57 12.25 -12.27
C ALA A 29 -9.05 12.67 -12.32
N VAL A 30 -9.91 12.06 -11.51
CA VAL A 30 -11.34 12.36 -11.45
C VAL A 30 -11.58 13.76 -10.88
N SER A 31 -10.93 14.13 -9.77
CA SER A 31 -11.02 15.50 -9.22
C SER A 31 -10.57 16.55 -10.22
N ALA A 32 -9.52 16.28 -10.99
CA ALA A 32 -9.08 17.15 -12.06
C ALA A 32 -10.06 17.26 -13.24
N LEU A 33 -10.68 16.15 -13.65
CA LEU A 33 -11.73 16.14 -14.68
C LEU A 33 -12.97 16.91 -14.24
N ILE A 34 -13.39 16.74 -12.98
CA ILE A 34 -14.50 17.49 -12.38
C ILE A 34 -14.17 18.98 -12.35
N ARG A 35 -12.95 19.37 -11.94
CA ARG A 35 -12.50 20.76 -11.99
C ARG A 35 -12.49 21.33 -13.41
N ARG A 36 -12.12 20.54 -14.43
CA ARG A 36 -12.15 20.98 -15.83
C ARG A 36 -13.58 21.19 -16.36
N LYS A 37 -14.55 20.36 -15.94
CA LYS A 37 -15.94 20.47 -16.40
C LYS A 37 -16.76 21.50 -15.62
N CYS A 38 -16.59 21.59 -14.30
CA CYS A 38 -17.42 22.40 -13.42
C CYS A 38 -16.70 23.63 -12.81
N GLY A 39 -15.40 23.80 -13.05
CA GLY A 39 -14.62 24.90 -12.49
C GLY A 39 -14.72 26.20 -13.30
N PRO A 40 -14.44 27.36 -12.66
CA PRO A 40 -14.44 28.66 -13.34
C PRO A 40 -13.35 28.72 -14.43
N LYS A 41 -13.75 29.01 -15.68
CA LYS A 41 -12.86 29.08 -16.85
C LYS A 41 -11.85 30.24 -16.83
N HIS A 42 -12.09 31.26 -16.01
CA HIS A 42 -11.25 32.46 -15.91
C HIS A 42 -10.55 32.49 -14.55
N GLN A 43 -9.45 31.76 -14.40
CA GLN A 43 -8.63 31.79 -13.18
C GLN A 43 -7.26 32.41 -13.49
N THR A 44 -7.02 33.60 -12.94
CA THR A 44 -5.77 34.39 -13.02
C THR A 44 -4.56 33.58 -12.57
N GLU A 45 -3.39 33.83 -13.17
CA GLU A 45 -2.13 33.08 -12.91
C GLU A 45 -1.78 32.94 -11.43
N LYS A 46 -2.13 33.92 -10.60
CA LYS A 46 -1.88 33.93 -9.15
C LYS A 46 -2.80 32.99 -8.35
N MET A 47 -4.01 32.73 -8.83
CA MET A 47 -4.94 31.76 -8.24
C MET A 47 -4.71 30.34 -8.75
N LYS A 48 -3.67 30.13 -9.57
CA LYS A 48 -3.39 28.80 -10.12
C LYS A 48 -2.91 27.81 -9.05
N GLY A 49 -2.38 28.26 -7.92
CA GLY A 49 -1.90 27.39 -6.84
C GLY A 49 -2.99 26.88 -5.89
N GLU A 50 -4.13 27.57 -5.80
CA GLU A 50 -5.10 27.28 -4.74
C GLU A 50 -6.09 26.15 -5.08
N PRO A 51 -6.39 25.28 -4.08
CA PRO A 51 -7.43 24.27 -4.20
C PRO A 51 -8.81 24.94 -4.31
N TRP A 52 -9.59 24.57 -5.32
CA TRP A 52 -10.97 25.05 -5.43
C TRP A 52 -11.88 24.11 -4.63
N ARG A 53 -12.43 24.57 -3.49
CA ARG A 53 -13.30 23.75 -2.60
C ARG A 53 -12.71 22.37 -2.27
N GLY A 54 -11.40 22.28 -2.03
CA GLY A 54 -10.69 21.03 -1.76
C GLY A 54 -10.25 20.22 -2.99
N PHE A 55 -10.65 20.62 -4.20
CA PHE A 55 -10.20 19.99 -5.44
C PHE A 55 -8.86 20.57 -5.90
N ASN A 56 -7.81 19.80 -5.67
CA ASN A 56 -6.46 20.10 -6.13
C ASN A 56 -6.36 20.06 -7.66
N LYS A 57 -5.39 20.80 -8.21
CA LYS A 57 -5.01 20.66 -9.62
C LYS A 57 -4.22 19.38 -9.82
N LEU A 58 -4.14 18.90 -11.07
CA LEU A 58 -3.16 17.85 -11.44
C LEU A 58 -1.74 18.18 -10.99
N GLN A 59 -1.39 19.48 -10.97
CA GLN A 59 -0.07 19.98 -10.58
C GLN A 59 0.18 19.99 -9.06
N ASN A 60 -0.85 19.82 -8.22
CA ASN A 60 -0.69 19.64 -6.78
C ASN A 60 -1.21 18.25 -6.38
N PRO A 61 -0.41 17.20 -6.61
CA PRO A 61 -0.79 15.80 -6.42
C PRO A 61 -1.12 15.39 -4.97
N GLY A 62 -0.95 16.28 -3.99
CA GLY A 62 -1.16 15.99 -2.58
C GLY A 62 -0.05 15.14 -1.95
N GLY A 63 -0.11 15.01 -0.62
CA GLY A 63 0.82 14.17 0.13
C GLY A 63 0.57 12.67 -0.06
N LEU A 64 1.58 11.87 0.25
CA LEU A 64 1.48 10.41 0.24
C LEU A 64 0.57 9.95 1.40
N ALA A 65 -0.39 9.07 1.09
CA ALA A 65 -1.31 8.51 2.08
C ALA A 65 -0.62 7.43 2.94
N LEU A 66 0.29 7.87 3.81
CA LEU A 66 1.11 7.02 4.68
C LEU A 66 0.30 5.94 5.44
N PRO A 67 -0.87 6.24 6.05
CA PRO A 67 -1.61 5.23 6.81
C PRO A 67 -2.13 4.07 5.95
N GLY A 68 -2.55 4.35 4.71
CA GLY A 68 -3.08 3.34 3.79
C GLY A 68 -1.98 2.41 3.30
N ILE A 69 -0.83 2.98 2.92
CA ILE A 69 0.34 2.21 2.49
C ILE A 69 0.87 1.36 3.65
N GLN A 70 0.95 1.93 4.85
CA GLN A 70 1.38 1.18 6.04
C GLN A 70 0.47 -0.02 6.32
N ALA A 71 -0.85 0.15 6.28
CA ALA A 71 -1.79 -0.95 6.47
C ALA A 71 -1.62 -2.06 5.41
N HIS A 72 -1.38 -1.68 4.15
CA HIS A 72 -1.09 -2.63 3.08
C HIS A 72 0.21 -3.41 3.34
N MET A 73 1.28 -2.71 3.70
CA MET A 73 2.58 -3.33 4.03
C MET A 73 2.45 -4.30 5.21
N CYS A 74 1.75 -3.92 6.27
CA CYS A 74 1.49 -4.79 7.43
C CYS A 74 0.77 -6.09 7.04
N LEU A 75 -0.24 -6.01 6.16
CA LEU A 75 -0.94 -7.19 5.66
C LEU A 75 -0.01 -8.10 4.85
N CYS A 76 0.80 -7.52 3.96
CA CYS A 76 1.75 -8.28 3.16
C CYS A 76 2.84 -8.94 4.03
N PHE A 77 3.30 -8.27 5.09
CA PHE A 77 4.21 -8.88 6.08
C PHE A 77 3.57 -10.05 6.81
N MET A 78 2.34 -9.88 7.30
CA MET A 78 1.62 -10.94 8.03
C MET A 78 1.50 -12.20 7.18
N VAL A 79 1.08 -12.04 5.93
CA VAL A 79 0.97 -13.14 4.98
C VAL A 79 2.33 -13.77 4.71
N THR A 80 3.35 -12.97 4.44
CA THR A 80 4.68 -13.50 4.10
C THR A 80 5.25 -14.35 5.24
N PHE A 81 5.10 -13.91 6.50
CA PHE A 81 5.56 -14.69 7.65
C PHE A 81 4.71 -15.93 7.91
N THR A 82 3.37 -15.83 7.89
CA THR A 82 2.49 -16.98 8.13
C THR A 82 2.62 -18.06 7.05
N TYR A 83 2.74 -17.65 5.78
CA TYR A 83 2.83 -18.59 4.66
C TYR A 83 4.25 -19.09 4.38
N SER A 84 5.29 -18.47 4.95
CA SER A 84 6.67 -18.95 4.85
C SER A 84 6.81 -20.42 5.26
N ALA A 85 6.18 -20.83 6.36
CA ALA A 85 6.21 -22.20 6.84
C ALA A 85 5.17 -23.13 6.17
N LEU A 86 4.05 -22.59 5.68
CA LEU A 86 2.92 -23.40 5.17
C LEU A 86 2.97 -23.66 3.66
N ALA A 87 3.44 -22.68 2.87
CA ALA A 87 3.44 -22.73 1.42
C ALA A 87 4.54 -21.80 0.85
N PRO A 88 5.77 -22.29 0.58
CA PRO A 88 6.89 -21.44 0.16
C PRO A 88 6.65 -20.76 -1.19
N ILE A 89 5.80 -21.33 -2.05
CA ILE A 89 5.41 -20.72 -3.33
C ILE A 89 4.66 -19.40 -3.10
N ALA A 90 3.77 -19.34 -2.10
CA ALA A 90 3.05 -18.12 -1.77
C ALA A 90 3.99 -17.00 -1.31
N MET A 91 5.02 -17.36 -0.54
CA MET A 91 6.07 -16.43 -0.10
C MET A 91 6.84 -15.84 -1.29
N LEU A 92 7.20 -16.64 -2.30
CA LEU A 92 7.90 -16.13 -3.48
C LEU A 92 7.06 -15.10 -4.25
N VAL A 93 5.76 -15.35 -4.40
CA VAL A 93 4.84 -14.44 -5.06
C VAL A 93 4.70 -13.13 -4.28
N THR A 94 4.55 -13.18 -2.95
CA THR A 94 4.47 -11.96 -2.14
C THR A 94 5.79 -11.19 -2.14
N ALA A 95 6.94 -11.87 -2.06
CA ALA A 95 8.26 -11.24 -2.16
C ALA A 95 8.46 -10.53 -3.52
N ALA A 96 8.05 -11.16 -4.62
CA ALA A 96 8.08 -10.52 -5.94
C ALA A 96 7.19 -9.25 -5.97
N SER A 97 6.00 -9.32 -5.38
CA SER A 97 5.10 -8.15 -5.30
C SER A 97 5.68 -6.99 -4.48
N PHE A 98 6.42 -7.27 -3.40
CA PHE A 98 7.17 -6.25 -2.66
C PHE A 98 8.26 -5.61 -3.51
N GLY A 99 8.98 -6.40 -4.32
CA GLY A 99 10.01 -5.88 -5.23
C GLY A 99 9.43 -4.90 -6.25
N VAL A 100 8.32 -5.28 -6.90
CA VAL A 100 7.61 -4.39 -7.84
C VAL A 100 7.11 -3.13 -7.12
N SER A 101 6.54 -3.28 -5.93
CA SER A 101 6.06 -2.15 -5.14
C SER A 101 7.17 -1.18 -4.77
N ALA A 102 8.34 -1.68 -4.35
CA ALA A 102 9.50 -0.86 -4.03
C ALA A 102 9.97 -0.01 -5.23
N LEU A 103 9.95 -0.59 -6.43
CA LEU A 103 10.26 0.16 -7.66
C LEU A 103 9.19 1.21 -7.95
N VAL A 104 7.91 0.86 -7.91
CA VAL A 104 6.83 1.82 -8.18
C VAL A 104 6.85 2.99 -7.21
N TYR A 105 6.91 2.72 -5.90
CA TYR A 105 6.90 3.77 -4.88
C TYR A 105 8.15 4.66 -4.96
N ARG A 106 9.31 4.10 -5.32
CA ARG A 106 10.53 4.90 -5.53
C ARG A 106 10.36 5.91 -6.66
N GLN A 107 9.81 5.47 -7.80
CA GLN A 107 9.52 6.37 -8.91
C GLN A 107 8.46 7.41 -8.54
N GLN A 108 7.38 7.01 -7.87
CA GLN A 108 6.33 7.94 -7.49
C GLN A 108 6.81 8.98 -6.46
N TYR A 109 7.63 8.57 -5.50
CA TYR A 109 8.19 9.49 -4.51
C TYR A 109 9.07 10.56 -5.17
N ALA A 110 9.85 10.20 -6.20
CA ALA A 110 10.73 11.14 -6.89
C ALA A 110 10.00 12.14 -7.80
N TYR A 111 8.95 11.71 -8.50
CA TYR A 111 8.33 12.50 -9.58
C TYR A 111 6.95 13.06 -9.26
N VAL A 112 6.24 12.47 -8.30
CA VAL A 112 4.80 12.70 -8.13
C VAL A 112 4.44 13.25 -6.75
N TYR A 113 5.11 12.84 -5.68
CA TYR A 113 4.71 13.26 -4.33
C TYR A 113 5.42 14.54 -3.90
N ASP A 114 4.64 15.48 -3.34
CA ASP A 114 5.14 16.75 -2.82
C ASP A 114 5.64 16.52 -1.38
N PRO A 115 6.90 16.85 -1.03
CA PRO A 115 7.45 16.65 0.32
C PRO A 115 6.89 17.70 1.29
N ARG A 116 5.61 17.61 1.63
CA ARG A 116 4.96 18.49 2.60
C ARG A 116 4.87 17.80 3.95
N GLY A 117 5.51 18.40 4.96
CA GLY A 117 5.50 17.89 6.34
C GLY A 117 6.51 16.76 6.53
N ASP A 118 7.80 17.08 6.46
CA ASP A 118 8.84 16.13 6.80
C ASP A 118 8.75 15.80 8.30
N SER A 119 8.40 14.55 8.58
CA SER A 119 8.21 14.05 9.95
C SER A 119 9.53 13.57 10.58
N GLY A 120 10.67 13.78 9.89
CA GLY A 120 12.01 13.49 10.41
C GLY A 120 12.23 12.02 10.75
N GLY A 121 11.47 11.11 10.14
CA GLY A 121 11.58 9.67 10.40
C GLY A 121 10.90 9.17 11.68
N THR A 122 10.09 10.00 12.36
CA THR A 122 9.30 9.59 13.56
C THR A 122 8.36 8.40 13.30
N PHE A 123 8.06 8.11 12.04
CA PHE A 123 7.27 6.96 11.59
C PHE A 123 8.01 5.61 11.67
N TRP A 124 9.34 5.60 11.64
CA TRP A 124 10.14 4.38 11.57
C TRP A 124 10.03 3.48 12.82
N PRO A 125 10.12 4.01 14.07
CA PRO A 125 9.99 3.19 15.27
C PRO A 125 8.64 2.47 15.36
N ALA A 126 7.55 3.17 15.03
CA ALA A 126 6.21 2.59 15.01
C ALA A 126 6.09 1.45 13.99
N SER A 127 6.66 1.63 12.79
CA SER A 127 6.67 0.60 11.75
C SER A 127 7.48 -0.63 12.15
N ALA A 128 8.62 -0.45 12.82
CA ALA A 128 9.42 -1.55 13.34
C ALA A 128 8.67 -2.34 14.42
N GLN A 129 7.99 -1.65 15.34
CA GLN A 129 7.15 -2.28 16.36
C GLN A 129 6.03 -3.12 15.73
N TYR A 130 5.34 -2.59 14.72
CA TYR A 130 4.32 -3.36 14.01
C TYR A 130 4.89 -4.61 13.34
N ALA A 131 6.06 -4.52 12.69
CA ALA A 131 6.70 -5.68 12.08
C ALA A 131 7.03 -6.77 13.11
N MET A 132 7.54 -6.38 14.28
CA MET A 132 7.81 -7.31 15.39
C MET A 132 6.51 -7.96 15.91
N SER A 133 5.45 -7.17 16.16
CA SER A 133 4.17 -7.70 16.61
C SER A 133 3.56 -8.68 15.60
N ILE A 134 3.63 -8.36 14.31
CA ILE A 134 3.13 -9.24 13.23
C ILE A 134 3.90 -10.57 13.21
N ASN A 135 5.23 -10.53 13.41
CA ASN A 135 6.02 -11.74 13.46
C ASN A 135 5.59 -12.64 14.64
N ILE A 136 5.40 -12.08 15.84
CA ILE A 136 4.91 -12.82 17.01
C ILE A 136 3.54 -13.47 16.71
N VAL A 137 2.60 -12.69 16.15
CA VAL A 137 1.27 -13.21 15.77
C VAL A 137 1.40 -14.33 14.75
N SER A 138 2.29 -14.20 13.76
CA SER A 138 2.50 -15.22 12.73
C SER A 138 3.01 -16.54 13.32
N LEU A 139 3.91 -16.48 14.33
CA LEU A 139 4.42 -17.65 15.03
C LEU A 139 3.30 -18.35 15.83
N VAL A 140 2.45 -17.59 16.52
CA VAL A 140 1.30 -18.15 17.24
C VAL A 140 0.34 -18.85 16.27
N VAL A 141 0.07 -18.25 15.11
CA VAL A 141 -0.76 -18.87 14.08
C VAL A 141 -0.14 -20.16 13.55
N ILE A 142 1.17 -20.18 13.29
CA ILE A 142 1.89 -21.38 12.83
C ILE A 142 1.80 -22.49 13.88
N ILE A 143 2.05 -22.18 15.16
CA ILE A 143 1.92 -23.14 16.27
C ILE A 143 0.50 -23.69 16.34
N ALA A 144 -0.52 -22.84 16.24
CA ALA A 144 -1.91 -23.27 16.26
C ALA A 144 -2.25 -24.21 15.08
N VAL A 145 -1.76 -23.91 13.88
CA VAL A 145 -1.99 -24.73 12.68
C VAL A 145 -1.27 -26.08 12.77
N ILE A 146 -0.04 -26.10 13.28
CA ILE A 146 0.73 -27.35 13.50
C ILE A 146 0.08 -28.19 14.60
N GLY A 147 -0.33 -27.56 15.71
CA GLY A 147 -1.05 -28.23 16.80
C GLY A 147 -2.37 -28.86 16.33
N ALA A 148 -3.13 -28.16 15.50
CA ALA A 148 -4.38 -28.67 14.92
C ALA A 148 -4.16 -29.86 13.95
N LYS A 149 -2.97 -30.00 13.37
CA LYS A 149 -2.60 -31.08 12.44
C LYS A 149 -2.04 -32.33 13.12
N GLN A 150 -2.13 -32.46 14.45
CA GLN A 150 -1.53 -33.54 15.26
C GLN A 150 0.00 -33.52 15.30
N GLY A 151 0.61 -32.33 15.47
CA GLY A 151 2.06 -32.19 15.68
C GLY A 151 2.60 -32.68 17.04
N PHE A 152 1.78 -33.36 17.86
CA PHE A 152 2.17 -33.96 19.15
C PHE A 152 1.67 -35.41 19.22
N ALA A 153 2.08 -36.24 18.28
CA ALA A 153 1.99 -37.70 18.35
C ALA A 153 3.39 -38.29 18.15
#